data_AF-A0A5J4Q8I5-F1
#
_entry.id   AF-A0A5J4Q8I5-F1
#
_cell.length_a   1.000
_cell.length_b   1.000
_cell.length_c   1.000
_cell.angle_alpha   90.00
_cell.angle_beta   90.00
_cell.angle_gamma   90.00
#
_symmetry.space_group_name_H-M   'P 1'
#
loop_
_entity.id
_entity.type
_entity.pdbx_description
1 polymer ?
#
loop_
_entity_poly.entity_id
_entity_poly.type
_entity_poly.pdbx_seq_one_letter_code
_entity_poly.pdbx_strand_id
1 'polypeptide(L)'
;MKVGVLLYDGGQTHETSMLSNKDGSAEFNQFLNFIGCRIQLQGFDGYSGDLDVSGVESNNGHKCECMQHVSTLLNYMANKNQQIDGKRYIVNDNVVIVFQQPGAEPYKCDTIISEPNHAIINVTPIKKQEALMEDQE
;
A
#
# COMPACT_ATOMS: atom_id res chain seq x y z
N MET A 1 -13.85 -6.97 2.62
CA MET A 1 -12.45 -7.47 2.78
C MET A 1 -11.54 -6.27 3.00
N LYS A 2 -10.43 -6.41 3.74
CA LYS A 2 -9.45 -5.34 3.99
C LYS A 2 -8.08 -5.79 3.50
N VAL A 3 -7.36 -4.90 2.83
CA VAL A 3 -6.02 -5.18 2.28
C VAL A 3 -5.13 -3.96 2.50
N GLY A 4 -3.94 -4.21 3.04
CA GLY A 4 -2.93 -3.17 3.21
C GLY A 4 -2.22 -2.90 1.89
N VAL A 5 -1.87 -1.65 1.61
CA VAL A 5 -1.02 -1.29 0.47
C VAL A 5 0.14 -0.44 0.97
N LEU A 6 1.35 -0.96 0.83
CA LEU A 6 2.60 -0.31 1.20
C LEU A 6 3.38 0.10 -0.05
N LEU A 7 3.95 1.30 -0.01
CA LEU A 7 4.96 1.73 -0.96
C LEU A 7 6.35 1.34 -0.43
N TYR A 8 7.12 0.63 -1.24
CA TYR A 8 8.53 0.33 -0.99
C TYR A 8 9.42 1.17 -1.91
N ASP A 9 10.17 2.09 -1.30
CA ASP A 9 11.14 2.94 -1.99
C ASP A 9 12.57 2.42 -1.79
N GLY A 10 13.48 2.80 -2.70
CA GLY A 10 14.87 2.35 -2.70
C GLY A 10 15.59 2.66 -1.39
N GLY A 11 16.35 1.67 -0.89
CA GLY A 11 17.16 1.83 0.32
C GLY A 11 16.39 1.65 1.64
N GLN A 12 15.08 1.38 1.59
CA GLN A 12 14.30 1.04 2.77
C GLN A 12 14.57 -0.41 3.20
N THR A 13 14.73 -0.63 4.51
CA THR A 13 15.09 -1.93 5.10
C THR A 13 14.21 -2.32 6.27
N HIS A 14 13.26 -1.45 6.66
CA HIS A 14 12.39 -1.65 7.81
C HIS A 14 10.97 -1.25 7.43
N GLU A 15 9.98 -1.98 7.95
CA GLU A 15 8.55 -1.66 7.83
C GLU A 15 8.22 -0.21 8.19
N THR A 16 8.80 0.30 9.28
CA THR A 16 8.61 1.67 9.74
C THR A 16 9.06 2.72 8.72
N SER A 17 10.09 2.42 7.94
CA SER A 17 10.55 3.29 6.85
C SER A 17 9.52 3.34 5.72
N MET A 18 8.97 2.18 5.31
CA MET A 18 7.90 2.12 4.29
C MET A 18 6.61 2.81 4.75
N LEU A 19 6.23 2.62 6.02
CA LEU A 19 5.06 3.28 6.62
C LEU A 19 5.19 4.81 6.71
N SER A 20 6.42 5.32 6.65
CA SER A 20 6.73 6.75 6.71
C SER A 20 6.67 7.45 5.36
N ASN A 21 6.46 6.72 4.27
CA ASN A 21 6.27 7.30 2.94
C ASN A 21 5.00 8.16 2.92
N LYS A 22 5.16 9.41 2.47
CA LYS A 22 4.07 10.41 2.42
C LYS A 22 3.42 10.47 1.06
N ASP A 23 4.25 10.46 0.03
CA ASP A 23 3.84 10.66 -1.36
C ASP A 23 4.22 9.44 -2.17
N GLY A 24 3.38 9.12 -3.15
CA GLY A 24 3.61 8.02 -4.08
C GLY A 24 4.08 8.49 -5.44
N SER A 25 4.82 7.62 -6.16
CA SER A 25 5.26 7.89 -7.53
C SER A 25 4.09 7.89 -8.53
N ALA A 26 4.34 8.32 -9.77
CA ALA A 26 3.33 8.28 -10.84
C ALA A 26 2.87 6.85 -11.13
N GLU A 27 3.80 5.90 -11.14
CA GLU A 27 3.56 4.47 -11.34
C GLU A 27 2.75 3.88 -10.19
N PHE A 28 3.05 4.27 -8.94
CA PHE A 28 2.26 3.84 -7.79
C PHE A 28 0.82 4.35 -7.89
N ASN A 29 0.63 5.62 -8.24
CA ASN A 29 -0.70 6.19 -8.43
C ASN A 29 -1.47 5.50 -9.59
N GLN A 30 -0.78 5.17 -10.68
CA GLN A 30 -1.37 4.40 -11.78
C GLN A 30 -1.79 3.00 -11.33
N PHE A 31 -0.95 2.33 -10.55
CA PHE A 31 -1.27 1.02 -9.96
C PHE A 31 -2.49 1.10 -9.03
N LEU A 32 -2.56 2.09 -8.15
CA LEU A 32 -3.72 2.30 -7.26
C LEU A 32 -5.03 2.45 -8.06
N ASN A 33 -5.01 3.22 -9.16
CA ASN A 33 -6.18 3.38 -10.03
C ASN A 33 -6.52 2.09 -10.80
N PHE A 34 -5.55 1.22 -11.05
CA PHE A 34 -5.77 -0.06 -11.70
C PHE A 34 -6.45 -1.07 -10.76
N ILE A 35 -6.04 -1.11 -9.49
CA ILE A 35 -6.57 -2.06 -8.50
C ILE A 35 -7.85 -1.59 -7.78
N GLY A 36 -8.21 -0.31 -7.91
CA GLY A 36 -9.32 0.29 -7.16
C GLY A 36 -9.73 1.67 -7.67
N CYS A 37 -10.79 2.19 -7.07
CA CYS A 37 -11.28 3.56 -7.23
C CYS A 37 -11.05 4.33 -5.93
N ARG A 38 -10.57 5.57 -6.03
CA ARG A 38 -10.51 6.48 -4.87
C ARG A 38 -11.92 6.82 -4.40
N ILE A 39 -12.11 6.73 -3.09
CA ILE A 39 -13.34 7.13 -2.40
C ILE A 39 -13.01 8.14 -1.31
N GLN A 40 -13.84 9.17 -1.22
CA GLN A 40 -13.83 10.10 -0.09
C GLN A 40 -14.57 9.43 1.07
N LEU A 41 -13.92 9.23 2.22
CA LEU A 41 -14.58 8.59 3.36
C LEU A 41 -15.54 9.52 4.09
N GLN A 42 -15.41 10.84 3.90
CA GLN A 42 -16.29 11.80 4.53
C GLN A 42 -17.75 11.57 4.12
N GLY A 43 -18.57 11.05 5.04
CA GLY A 43 -19.96 10.71 4.77
C GLY A 43 -20.17 9.45 3.91
N PHE A 44 -19.15 8.59 3.78
CA PHE A 44 -19.27 7.33 3.07
C PHE A 44 -20.17 6.34 3.84
N ASP A 45 -21.15 5.77 3.16
CA ASP A 45 -22.19 4.88 3.72
C ASP A 45 -21.95 3.39 3.40
N GLY A 46 -20.90 3.07 2.64
CA GLY A 46 -20.47 1.70 2.34
C GLY A 46 -19.55 1.09 3.40
N TYR A 47 -19.04 -0.12 3.12
CA TYR A 47 -18.08 -0.79 4.00
C TYR A 47 -16.78 0.02 4.14
N SER A 48 -16.52 0.62 5.31
CA SER A 48 -15.37 1.52 5.55
C SER A 48 -14.07 0.83 5.95
N GLY A 49 -14.06 -0.50 6.15
CA GLY A 49 -12.87 -1.24 6.54
C GLY A 49 -12.26 -0.80 7.89
N ASP A 50 -13.10 -0.33 8.82
CA ASP A 50 -12.68 0.24 10.12
C ASP A 50 -12.01 1.63 10.03
N LEU A 51 -11.98 2.26 8.85
CA LEU A 51 -11.55 3.65 8.71
C LEU A 51 -12.62 4.61 9.24
N ASP A 52 -12.14 5.75 9.75
CA ASP A 52 -13.00 6.85 10.19
C ASP A 52 -13.58 7.61 8.99
N VAL A 53 -14.90 7.70 8.94
CA VAL A 53 -15.69 8.38 7.89
C VAL A 53 -15.82 9.89 8.12
N SER A 54 -15.02 10.45 9.03
CA SER A 54 -15.02 11.89 9.34
C SER A 54 -14.12 12.74 8.43
N GLY A 55 -13.18 12.16 7.66
CA GLY A 55 -12.33 12.97 6.76
C GLY A 55 -11.08 12.35 6.11
N VAL A 56 -10.93 11.03 6.00
CA VAL A 56 -9.76 10.40 5.34
C VAL A 56 -10.10 9.98 3.89
N GLU A 57 -9.14 9.92 2.98
CA GLU A 57 -9.33 9.34 1.63
C GLU A 57 -8.86 7.87 1.60
N SER A 58 -9.57 7.02 0.86
CA SER A 58 -9.21 5.60 0.70
C SER A 58 -9.49 5.10 -0.71
N ASN A 59 -9.20 3.82 -0.99
CA ASN A 59 -9.49 3.15 -2.25
C ASN A 59 -10.43 1.96 -2.03
N ASN A 60 -11.44 1.83 -2.90
CA ASN A 60 -12.37 0.71 -2.93
C ASN A 60 -12.21 -0.12 -4.22
N GLY A 61 -12.19 -1.44 -4.11
CA GLY A 61 -12.07 -2.36 -5.25
C GLY A 61 -13.28 -2.34 -6.20
N HIS A 62 -13.03 -2.54 -7.50
CA HIS A 62 -14.03 -2.38 -8.57
C HIS A 62 -15.11 -3.47 -8.68
N LYS A 63 -14.95 -4.63 -8.03
CA LYS A 63 -15.87 -5.79 -8.18
C LYS A 63 -16.18 -6.55 -6.88
N CYS A 64 -15.37 -6.38 -5.85
CA CYS A 64 -15.59 -6.91 -4.50
C CYS A 64 -15.39 -5.74 -3.55
N GLU A 65 -16.25 -5.57 -2.54
CA GLU A 65 -16.08 -4.57 -1.48
C GLU A 65 -14.80 -4.86 -0.70
N CYS A 66 -13.69 -4.33 -1.22
CA CYS A 66 -12.36 -4.47 -0.69
C CYS A 66 -11.84 -3.07 -0.39
N MET A 67 -11.81 -2.74 0.90
CA MET A 67 -11.23 -1.49 1.38
C MET A 67 -9.71 -1.63 1.40
N GLN A 68 -9.01 -0.67 0.82
CA GLN A 68 -7.55 -0.66 0.74
C GLN A 68 -6.97 0.38 1.70
N HIS A 69 -6.18 -0.08 2.66
CA HIS A 69 -5.42 0.81 3.55
C HIS A 69 -4.12 1.21 2.88
N VAL A 70 -4.15 2.33 2.14
CA VAL A 70 -2.98 2.81 1.39
C VAL A 70 -2.08 3.67 2.28
N SER A 71 -0.82 3.26 2.45
CA SER A 71 0.11 3.93 3.38
C SER A 71 0.27 5.41 3.10
N THR A 72 0.35 5.85 1.85
CA THR A 72 0.50 7.27 1.51
C THR A 72 -0.78 8.10 1.66
N LEU A 73 -1.96 7.47 1.71
CA LEU A 73 -3.25 8.18 1.87
C LEU A 73 -3.71 8.26 3.33
N LEU A 74 -3.18 7.41 4.20
CA LEU A 74 -3.44 7.48 5.64
C LEU A 74 -2.70 8.65 6.29
N ASN A 75 -3.19 9.11 7.44
CA ASN A 75 -2.58 10.23 8.16
C ASN A 75 -1.11 9.99 8.51
N TYR A 76 -0.28 11.01 8.30
CA TYR A 76 1.11 11.06 8.73
C TYR A 76 1.24 11.91 10.00
N MET A 77 1.87 11.38 11.04
CA MET A 77 2.10 12.06 12.31
C MET A 77 3.57 12.48 12.44
N ALA A 78 3.87 13.74 12.15
CA ALA A 78 5.25 14.24 12.13
C ALA A 78 6.04 14.09 13.45
N ASN A 79 5.34 13.91 14.57
CA ASN A 79 5.93 13.70 15.89
C ASN A 79 6.13 12.23 16.28
N LYS A 80 5.82 11.27 15.39
CA LYS A 80 5.96 9.83 15.66
C LYS A 80 6.88 9.15 14.66
N ASN A 81 8.07 8.75 15.10
CA ASN A 81 9.04 8.10 14.22
C ASN A 81 8.55 6.77 13.61
N GLN A 82 7.68 6.03 14.32
CA GLN A 82 7.24 4.71 13.88
C GLN A 82 5.94 4.75 13.05
N GLN A 83 5.20 5.87 13.02
CA GLN A 83 3.91 6.05 12.31
C GLN A 83 2.79 5.01 12.62
N ILE A 84 3.04 4.04 13.51
CA ILE A 84 2.16 2.90 13.80
C ILE A 84 0.72 3.33 14.05
N ASP A 85 0.47 4.33 14.90
CA ASP A 85 -0.90 4.73 15.23
C ASP A 85 -1.69 5.26 14.02
N GLY A 86 -1.02 5.89 13.06
CA GLY A 86 -1.64 6.43 11.84
C GLY A 86 -1.82 5.37 10.76
N LYS A 87 -1.05 4.28 10.85
CA LYS A 87 -1.00 3.20 9.86
C LYS A 87 -1.37 1.83 10.43
N ARG A 88 -1.93 1.78 11.65
CA ARG A 88 -2.29 0.56 12.39
C ARG A 88 -3.23 -0.34 11.60
N TYR A 89 -4.00 0.24 10.68
CA TYR A 89 -4.90 -0.48 9.81
C TYR A 89 -4.12 -1.45 8.90
N ILE A 90 -2.98 -1.02 8.36
CA ILE A 90 -2.10 -1.85 7.50
C ILE A 90 -1.40 -2.93 8.31
N VAL A 91 -0.90 -2.58 9.50
CA VAL A 91 -0.22 -3.52 10.43
C VAL A 91 -1.15 -4.65 10.88
N ASN A 92 -2.46 -4.43 10.85
CA ASN A 92 -3.49 -5.37 11.27
C ASN A 92 -4.20 -6.06 10.09
N ASP A 93 -3.78 -5.85 8.85
CA ASP A 93 -4.39 -6.50 7.69
C ASP A 93 -3.79 -7.89 7.46
N ASN A 94 -4.62 -8.89 7.21
CA ASN A 94 -4.13 -10.25 6.94
C ASN A 94 -3.37 -10.38 5.62
N VAL A 95 -3.60 -9.45 4.68
CA VAL A 95 -3.01 -9.41 3.34
C VAL A 95 -2.45 -8.02 3.10
N VAL A 96 -1.17 -7.95 2.72
CA VAL A 96 -0.50 -6.69 2.39
C VAL A 96 0.10 -6.76 1.00
N ILE A 97 -0.23 -5.79 0.16
CA ILE A 97 0.40 -5.55 -1.13
C ILE A 97 1.57 -4.60 -0.91
N VAL A 98 2.76 -4.99 -1.34
CA VAL A 98 3.94 -4.13 -1.39
C VAL A 98 4.17 -3.73 -2.85
N PHE A 99 4.10 -2.44 -3.14
CA PHE A 99 4.46 -1.91 -4.43
C PHE A 99 5.93 -1.48 -4.41
N GLN A 100 6.77 -2.18 -5.14
CA GLN A 100 8.18 -1.87 -5.30
C GLN A 100 8.37 -0.78 -6.35
N GLN A 101 8.96 0.36 -5.97
CA GLN A 101 9.23 1.42 -6.94
C GLN A 101 10.18 0.95 -8.07
N PRO A 102 9.98 1.44 -9.31
CA PRO A 102 10.94 1.21 -10.38
C PRO A 102 12.35 1.63 -9.96
N GLY A 103 13.32 0.72 -10.10
CA GLY A 103 14.71 0.96 -9.73
C GLY A 103 15.03 0.76 -8.24
N ALA A 104 14.06 0.41 -7.40
CA ALA A 104 14.34 -0.07 -6.06
C ALA A 104 14.90 -1.50 -6.10
N GLU A 105 15.76 -1.81 -5.13
CA GLU A 105 16.32 -3.15 -4.92
C GLU A 105 15.21 -4.21 -4.74
N PRO A 106 15.48 -5.49 -4.99
CA PRO A 106 14.49 -6.55 -4.78
C PRO A 106 13.93 -6.51 -3.35
N TYR A 107 12.60 -6.37 -3.24
CA TYR A 107 11.93 -6.43 -1.95
C TYR A 107 12.20 -7.77 -1.25
N LYS A 108 12.51 -7.70 0.04
CA LYS A 108 12.71 -8.89 0.88
C LYS A 108 11.55 -9.03 1.85
N CYS A 109 10.97 -10.23 1.92
CA CYS A 109 9.79 -10.49 2.74
C CYS A 109 10.03 -10.33 4.25
N ASP A 110 11.28 -10.35 4.72
CA ASP A 110 11.67 -10.09 6.12
C ASP A 110 11.55 -8.61 6.53
N THR A 111 11.31 -7.71 5.57
CA THR A 111 11.16 -6.27 5.83
C THR A 111 9.88 -5.96 6.61
N ILE A 112 8.84 -6.77 6.46
CA ILE A 112 7.57 -6.65 7.19
C ILE A 112 7.59 -7.64 8.35
N ILE A 113 7.40 -7.14 9.57
CA ILE A 113 7.57 -7.92 10.80
C ILE A 113 6.21 -8.16 11.49
N SER A 114 5.17 -7.42 11.09
CA SER A 114 3.85 -7.49 11.70
C SER A 114 3.24 -8.91 11.68
N GLU A 115 3.03 -9.49 12.87
CA GLU A 115 2.51 -10.85 13.08
C GLU A 115 1.19 -11.21 12.35
N PRO A 116 0.23 -10.28 12.14
CA PRO A 116 -1.03 -10.61 11.47
C PRO A 116 -0.91 -10.82 9.95
N ASN A 117 0.18 -10.36 9.33
CA ASN A 117 0.34 -10.32 7.88
C ASN A 117 0.62 -11.73 7.32
N HIS A 118 -0.43 -12.52 7.13
CA HIS A 118 -0.34 -13.90 6.64
C HIS A 118 0.10 -14.02 5.18
N ALA A 119 -0.22 -13.03 4.34
CA ALA A 119 0.16 -13.02 2.93
C ALA A 119 0.73 -11.66 2.51
N ILE A 120 1.89 -11.69 1.85
CA ILE A 120 2.55 -10.52 1.28
C ILE A 120 2.60 -10.70 -0.24
N ILE A 121 2.07 -9.73 -0.98
CA ILE A 121 2.07 -9.71 -2.45
C ILE A 121 3.00 -8.60 -2.90
N ASN A 122 4.17 -8.94 -3.42
CA ASN A 122 5.07 -7.95 -4.03
C ASN A 122 4.64 -7.66 -5.47
N VAL A 123 4.57 -6.38 -5.83
CA VAL A 123 4.26 -5.91 -7.19
C VAL A 123 5.40 -5.03 -7.66
N THR A 124 6.09 -5.48 -8.72
CA THR A 124 7.16 -4.72 -9.36
C THR A 124 6.71 -4.34 -10.78
N PRO A 125 6.57 -3.04 -11.09
CA PRO A 125 6.28 -2.59 -12.44
C PRO A 125 7.51 -2.80 -13.33
N ILE A 126 7.33 -3.49 -14.45
CA ILE A 126 8.35 -3.69 -15.48
C ILE A 126 8.07 -2.79 -16.68
N LYS A 127 9.11 -2.23 -17.32
CA LYS A 127 8.91 -1.53 -18.59
C LYS A 127 8.59 -2.57 -19.66
N LYS A 128 7.65 -2.24 -20.56
CA LYS A 128 7.21 -3.15 -21.62
C LYS A 128 8.34 -3.69 -22.50
N GLN A 129 9.45 -2.95 -22.66
CA GLN A 129 10.61 -3.38 -23.42
C GLN A 129 11.47 -4.41 -22.67
N GLU A 130 11.51 -4.36 -21.34
CA GLU A 130 12.24 -5.30 -20.48
C GLU A 130 11.43 -6.61 -20.33
N ALA A 131 10.10 -6.51 -20.22
CA ALA A 131 9.19 -7.66 -20.16
C ALA A 131 9.33 -8.62 -21.36
N LEU A 132 9.56 -8.07 -22.57
CA LEU A 132 9.72 -8.84 -23.79
C LEU A 132 11.10 -9.52 -23.91
N MET A 133 12.06 -9.15 -23.06
CA MET A 133 13.39 -9.76 -23.02
C MET A 133 13.45 -10.93 -22.04
N GLU A 134 12.68 -10.88 -20.94
CA GLU A 134 12.61 -11.97 -19.95
C GLU A 134 11.81 -13.19 -20.46
N ASP A 135 10.82 -13.00 -21.34
CA ASP A 135 10.05 -14.09 -21.95
C ASP A 135 10.82 -14.91 -23.03
N GLN A 136 12.11 -14.62 -23.26
CA GLN A 136 12.95 -15.30 -24.26
C GLN A 136 13.98 -16.27 -23.67
N GLU A 137 13.94 -16.53 -22.36
CA GLU A 137 14.82 -17.49 -21.66
C GLU A 137 14.05 -18.69 -21.11
#